data_AF-A0A1S1P3Z0-F1
#
_entry.id   AF-A0A1S1P3Z0-F1
#
_cell.length_a   1.000
_cell.length_b   1.000
_cell.length_c   1.000
_cell.angle_alpha   90.00
_cell.angle_beta   90.00
_cell.angle_gamma   90.00
#
_symmetry.space_group_name_H-M   'P 1'
#
loop_
_entity.id
_entity.type
_entity.pdbx_description
1 polymer ?
#
loop_
_entity_poly.entity_id
_entity_poly.type
_entity_poly.pdbx_seq_one_letter_code
_entity_poly.pdbx_strand_id
1 'polypeptide(L)'
;MIAQAVGGKLIEIWFADEARGGQKNMITRRWAERGTRPAAPKDQRTASAYIFGAICPDLPLILHPAAIRALSVSATPLGAG
;
A
#
# COMPACT_ATOMS: atom_id res chain seq x y z
N MET A 1 -0.84 19.22 -28.02
CA MET A 1 -0.45 20.22 -27.02
C MET A 1 -1.55 20.34 -25.98
N ILE A 2 -1.40 19.70 -24.82
CA ILE A 2 -2.43 19.66 -23.76
C ILE A 2 -2.79 21.08 -23.26
N ALA A 3 -1.82 21.99 -23.21
CA ALA A 3 -2.01 23.39 -22.81
C ALA A 3 -3.02 24.16 -23.69
N GLN A 4 -3.05 23.91 -25.00
CA GLN A 4 -4.01 24.52 -25.91
C GLN A 4 -5.42 23.96 -25.73
N ALA A 5 -5.54 22.69 -25.34
CA ALA A 5 -6.83 22.04 -25.11
C ALA A 5 -7.52 22.55 -23.82
N VAL A 6 -6.76 23.02 -22.84
CA VAL A 6 -7.28 23.57 -21.58
C VAL A 6 -7.41 25.10 -21.58
N GLY A 7 -7.11 25.76 -22.70
CA GLY A 7 -7.21 27.23 -22.81
C GLY A 7 -6.28 27.98 -21.86
N GLY A 8 -5.08 27.45 -21.62
CA GLY A 8 -4.09 28.08 -20.73
C GLY A 8 -4.41 28.00 -19.22
N LYS A 9 -5.43 27.23 -18.82
CA LYS A 9 -5.73 26.99 -17.39
C LYS A 9 -4.65 26.11 -16.75
N LEU A 10 -4.38 26.36 -15.46
CA LEU A 10 -3.54 25.49 -14.65
C LEU A 10 -4.16 24.09 -14.58
N ILE A 11 -3.32 23.08 -14.78
CA ILE A 11 -3.69 21.67 -14.71
C ILE A 11 -3.08 21.11 -13.44
N GLU A 12 -3.92 20.53 -12.58
CA GLU A 12 -3.42 19.73 -11.46
C GLU A 12 -3.14 18.30 -11.92
N ILE A 13 -1.94 17.81 -11.65
CA ILE A 13 -1.55 16.43 -11.92
C ILE A 13 -1.60 15.65 -10.61
N TRP A 14 -2.36 14.57 -10.60
CA TRP A 14 -2.52 13.70 -9.44
C TRP A 14 -1.99 12.30 -9.72
N PHE A 15 -1.16 11.77 -8.82
CA PHE A 15 -0.69 10.40 -8.84
C PHE A 15 -1.50 9.60 -7.83
N ALA A 16 -2.19 8.56 -8.29
CA ALA A 16 -2.96 7.66 -7.43
C ALA A 16 -2.27 6.30 -7.33
N ASP A 17 -2.36 5.68 -6.15
CA ASP A 17 -1.84 4.34 -5.89
C ASP A 17 -2.72 3.55 -4.91
N GLU A 18 -2.60 2.23 -4.99
CA GLU A 18 -3.21 1.27 -4.06
C GLU A 18 -2.11 0.49 -3.34
N ALA A 19 -2.11 0.58 -2.01
CA ALA A 19 -1.19 -0.15 -1.17
C ALA A 19 -1.93 -1.19 -0.32
N ARG A 20 -1.44 -2.43 -0.35
CA ARG A 20 -1.87 -3.48 0.58
C ARG A 20 -0.83 -3.68 1.68
N GLY A 21 -1.22 -3.43 2.92
CA GLY A 21 -0.39 -3.61 4.12
C GLY A 21 -0.95 -4.69 5.04
N GLY A 22 -0.09 -5.55 5.57
CA GLY A 22 -0.49 -6.57 6.53
C GLY A 22 0.72 -7.17 7.25
N GLN A 23 0.51 -7.74 8.43
CA GLN A 23 1.56 -8.44 9.15
C GLN A 23 1.99 -9.66 8.31
N LYS A 24 3.29 -9.89 8.19
CA LYS A 24 3.82 -11.06 7.47
C LYS A 24 4.50 -11.95 8.48
N ASN A 25 3.93 -13.12 8.72
CA ASN A 25 4.53 -14.09 9.62
C ASN A 25 5.79 -14.68 8.95
N MET A 26 6.92 -14.54 9.63
CA MET A 26 8.18 -15.13 9.21
C MET A 26 8.25 -16.59 9.70
N ILE A 27 8.91 -17.44 8.91
CA ILE A 27 9.22 -18.80 9.37
C ILE A 27 10.24 -18.69 10.49
N THR A 28 9.89 -19.20 11.67
CA THR A 28 10.80 -19.23 12.82
C THR A 28 11.98 -20.16 12.54
N ARG A 29 13.18 -19.75 12.94
CA ARG A 29 14.36 -20.63 12.92
C ARG A 29 14.15 -21.71 13.98
N ARG A 30 14.29 -22.98 13.59
CA ARG A 30 14.21 -24.15 14.48
C ARG A 30 15.56 -24.85 14.50
N TRP A 31 16.04 -25.18 15.69
CA TRP A 31 17.16 -26.10 15.84
C TRP A 31 16.72 -27.49 15.41
N ALA A 32 17.61 -28.20 14.73
CA ALA A 32 17.34 -29.51 14.17
C ALA A 32 18.59 -30.38 14.30
N GLU A 33 18.39 -31.69 14.45
CA GLU A 33 19.49 -32.67 14.47
C GLU A 33 20.27 -32.63 13.15
N ARG A 34 21.59 -32.83 13.24
CA ARG A 34 22.48 -32.84 12.06
C ARG A 34 22.04 -33.94 11.10
N GLY A 35 21.84 -33.57 9.83
CA GLY A 35 21.34 -34.48 8.78
C GLY A 35 19.82 -34.45 8.59
N THR A 36 19.08 -33.70 9.42
CA THR A 36 17.62 -33.54 9.26
C THR A 36 17.28 -32.17 8.64
N ARG A 37 16.16 -32.12 7.90
CA ARG A 37 15.61 -30.88 7.34
C ARG A 37 14.13 -30.73 7.74
N PRO A 38 13.83 -30.15 8.91
CA PRO A 38 12.46 -29.94 9.31
C PRO A 38 11.78 -28.89 8.42
N ALA A 39 10.64 -29.26 7.84
CA ALA A 39 9.78 -28.34 7.13
C ALA A 39 8.91 -27.55 8.13
N ALA A 40 8.82 -26.25 7.93
CA ALA A 40 7.88 -25.39 8.65
C ALA A 40 6.97 -24.71 7.62
N PRO A 41 5.68 -25.10 7.53
CA PRO A 41 4.72 -24.42 6.69
C PRO A 41 4.66 -22.95 7.09
N LYS A 42 4.77 -22.07 6.10
CA LYS A 42 4.60 -20.65 6.33
C LYS A 42 3.13 -20.38 6.59
N ASP A 43 2.82 -19.85 7.76
CA ASP A 43 1.48 -19.37 8.05
C ASP A 43 1.18 -18.14 7.16
N GLN A 44 0.18 -18.29 6.28
CA GLN A 44 -0.30 -17.23 5.39
C GLN A 44 -1.66 -16.66 5.83
N ARG A 45 -2.16 -17.08 6.99
CA ARG A 45 -3.43 -16.60 7.54
C ARG A 45 -3.20 -15.24 8.20
N THR A 46 -3.08 -14.19 7.40
CA THR A 46 -2.94 -12.84 7.93
C THR A 46 -3.93 -11.88 7.30
N ALA A 47 -4.51 -11.01 8.15
CA ALA A 47 -5.35 -9.92 7.71
C ALA A 47 -4.54 -8.89 6.93
N SER A 48 -5.20 -8.18 6.03
CA SER A 48 -4.60 -7.10 5.27
C SER A 48 -5.53 -5.90 5.25
N ALA A 49 -4.92 -4.72 5.31
CA ALA A 49 -5.56 -3.46 5.02
C ALA A 49 -5.19 -3.01 3.60
N TYR A 50 -6.16 -2.42 2.92
CA TYR A 50 -6.01 -1.74 1.65
C TYR A 50 -6.11 -0.24 1.89
N ILE A 51 -5.16 0.51 1.35
CA ILE A 51 -5.09 1.95 1.45
C ILE A 51 -5.06 2.51 0.02
N PHE A 52 -6.00 3.40 -0.27
CA PHE A 52 -6.08 4.10 -1.55
C PHE A 52 -5.80 5.58 -1.33
N GLY A 53 -4.82 6.12 -2.05
CA GLY A 53 -4.39 7.50 -1.89
C GLY A 53 -4.01 8.16 -3.21
N ALA A 54 -4.08 9.49 -3.23
CA ALA A 54 -3.56 10.29 -4.33
C ALA A 54 -2.73 11.47 -3.82
N ILE A 55 -1.69 11.84 -4.57
CA ILE A 55 -0.80 12.96 -4.26
C ILE A 55 -0.63 13.90 -5.46
N CYS A 56 -0.60 15.21 -5.20
CA CYS A 56 -0.24 16.23 -6.17
C CYS A 56 1.19 16.74 -5.89
N PRO A 57 2.13 16.72 -6.86
CA PRO A 57 3.54 17.03 -6.64
C PRO A 57 3.83 18.54 -6.52
N ASP A 58 2.97 19.40 -7.08
CA ASP A 58 3.21 20.85 -7.19
C ASP A 58 2.95 21.62 -5.88
N LEU A 59 2.48 20.94 -4.84
CA LEU A 59 2.10 21.55 -3.57
C LEU A 59 3.05 21.06 -2.46
N PRO A 60 3.86 21.96 -1.86
CA PRO A 60 4.68 21.58 -0.71
C PRO A 60 3.78 21.10 0.44
N LEU A 61 3.96 19.83 0.83
CA LEU A 61 3.15 19.11 1.83
C LEU A 61 2.97 19.86 3.15
N ILE A 62 3.96 20.67 3.54
CA ILE A 62 3.96 21.43 4.80
C ILE A 62 3.01 22.64 4.73
N LEU A 63 2.84 23.22 3.55
CA LEU A 63 2.05 24.45 3.36
C LEU A 63 0.65 24.17 2.82
N HIS A 64 0.40 22.99 2.23
CA HIS A 64 -0.89 22.61 1.67
C HIS A 64 -1.27 21.17 2.06
N PRO A 65 -2.00 20.96 3.18
CA PRO A 65 -2.46 19.63 3.58
C PRO A 65 -3.44 19.00 2.57
N ALA A 66 -4.02 19.79 1.67
CA ALA A 66 -4.86 19.31 0.57
C ALA A 66 -4.08 18.55 -0.53
N ALA A 67 -2.75 18.54 -0.49
CA ALA A 67 -1.91 17.86 -1.50
C ALA A 67 -1.93 16.32 -1.38
N ILE A 68 -2.39 15.76 -0.25
CA ILE A 68 -2.63 14.32 -0.07
C ILE A 68 -4.12 14.09 0.13
N ARG A 69 -4.68 13.19 -0.67
CA ARG A 69 -6.07 12.75 -0.53
C ARG A 69 -6.12 11.26 -0.20
N ALA A 70 -6.51 10.93 1.02
CA ALA A 70 -6.93 9.57 1.36
C ALA A 70 -8.32 9.32 0.76
N LEU A 71 -8.43 8.32 -0.10
CA LEU A 71 -9.67 8.01 -0.82
C LEU A 71 -10.51 6.98 -0.07
N SER A 72 -9.89 5.90 0.40
CA SER A 72 -10.56 4.90 1.25
C SER A 72 -9.55 4.00 1.95
N VAL A 73 -9.98 3.38 3.05
CA VAL A 73 -9.27 2.29 3.72
C VAL A 73 -10.25 1.16 3.97
N SER A 74 -9.90 -0.06 3.57
CA SER A 74 -10.69 -1.26 3.85
C SER A 74 -9.80 -2.34 4.47
N ALA A 75 -10.37 -3.21 5.29
CA ALA A 75 -9.64 -4.31 5.92
C ALA A 75 -10.36 -5.62 5.66
N THR A 76 -9.61 -6.67 5.29
CA THR A 76 -10.17 -8.01 5.14
C THR A 76 -9.99 -8.78 6.46
N PRO A 77 -11.07 -9.16 7.16
CA PRO A 77 -10.98 -9.93 8.39
C PRO A 77 -10.49 -11.36 8.10
N LEU A 78 -9.82 -11.94 9.08
CA LEU A 78 -9.31 -13.31 8.99
C LEU A 78 -10.48 -14.31 8.94
N GLY A 79 -10.68 -14.99 7.80
CA GLY A 79 -11.72 -16.02 7.65
C GLY A 79 -12.94 -15.65 6.80
N ALA A 80 -12.90 -14.54 6.05
CA ALA A 80 -13.89 -14.27 5.00
C ALA A 80 -13.56 -15.09 3.74
N GLY A 81 -14.05 -16.32 3.67
CA GLY A 81 -13.93 -17.24 2.54
C GLY A 81 -14.89 -18.40 2.69
#